data_AF-A0A6A6EX87-F1
#
_entry.id   AF-A0A6A6EX87-F1
#
_cell.length_a   1.000
_cell.length_b   1.000
_cell.length_c   1.000
_cell.angle_alpha   90.00
_cell.angle_beta   90.00
_cell.angle_gamma   90.00
#
_symmetry.space_group_name_H-M   'P 1'
#
loop_
_entity.id
_entity.type
_entity.pdbx_description
1 polymer ?
#
loop_
_entity_poly.entity_id
_entity_poly.type
_entity_poly.pdbx_seq_one_letter_code
_entity_poly.pdbx_strand_id
1 'polypeptide(L)'
;MVGNASILTREREGSLKDIGGAKSEYHELLRALEVVQDALRRLDRLQPSESTCSSLDSIKYVALSCQYPLNDFLAGIRRYDKTLGLWAKERPTSTALNKLKWTFRHQNRVSHLQTYLKIHVGTINILLAEYGLEKLDRVSNNCEASQLRLEQSIEATRSTVDGIKDKTTAQVQGAQNFNSVLTRLYQVILEQLSAPLKSLVNLVSQLHISSQQIYKVLLEMRYQLPLDTRCTFFQTPYLFEDALGRKYPIPSKFNFELMQTVIKGQFLRMPGYRQVLLGNYELFKTGNSQQIVSAATHLRPSTAITMAILLNMPITGSECYPMPECHSTQCEKGQVGAGLGQYARL
;
A
#
# COMPACT_ATOMS: atom_id res chain seq x y z
N MET A 1 40.05 4.73 -55.65
CA MET A 1 40.45 4.03 -56.90
C MET A 1 41.47 4.87 -57.69
N VAL A 2 42.55 5.33 -57.05
CA VAL A 2 43.52 6.27 -57.68
C VAL A 2 44.78 5.55 -58.20
N GLY A 3 44.95 4.24 -57.93
CA GLY A 3 46.20 3.53 -58.22
C GLY A 3 46.33 2.86 -59.59
N ASN A 4 45.25 2.69 -60.36
CA ASN A 4 45.29 1.76 -61.50
C ASN A 4 45.38 2.44 -62.88
N ALA A 5 45.09 3.75 -62.98
CA ALA A 5 45.15 4.48 -64.25
C ALA A 5 46.56 5.04 -64.57
N SER A 6 47.43 5.14 -63.57
CA SER A 6 48.83 5.59 -63.69
C SER A 6 49.74 4.61 -64.43
N ILE A 7 49.26 3.38 -64.72
CA ILE A 7 50.01 2.36 -65.46
C ILE A 7 50.03 2.66 -66.97
N LEU A 8 49.10 3.47 -67.48
CA LEU A 8 49.00 3.75 -68.93
C LEU A 8 49.86 4.93 -69.42
N THR A 9 50.57 5.64 -68.52
CA THR A 9 51.26 6.89 -68.88
C THR A 9 52.79 6.84 -68.81
N ARG A 10 53.43 5.72 -68.43
CA ARG A 10 54.88 5.73 -68.14
C ARG A 10 55.83 5.13 -69.19
N GLU A 11 55.38 4.47 -70.25
CA GLU A 11 56.33 3.80 -71.16
C GLU A 11 56.03 4.05 -72.64
N ARG A 12 56.36 5.24 -73.12
CA ARG A 12 56.43 5.47 -74.58
C ARG A 12 57.50 6.47 -74.98
N GLU A 13 58.75 6.18 -74.64
CA GLU A 13 59.93 6.76 -75.30
C GLU A 13 61.07 5.74 -75.21
N GLY A 14 61.24 4.92 -76.26
CA GLY A 14 62.38 4.02 -76.40
C GLY A 14 62.06 2.53 -76.50
N SER A 15 61.32 2.10 -77.53
CA SER A 15 61.45 0.72 -78.02
C SER A 15 61.03 0.63 -79.48
N LEU A 16 61.93 1.06 -80.35
CA LEU A 16 61.85 0.86 -81.80
C LEU A 16 63.15 0.20 -82.24
N LYS A 17 63.48 -0.95 -81.65
CA LYS A 17 64.53 -1.84 -82.14
C LYS A 17 64.48 -3.22 -81.48
N ASP A 18 63.40 -3.96 -81.73
CA ASP A 18 63.55 -5.40 -81.99
C ASP A 18 62.26 -6.03 -82.52
N ILE A 19 62.37 -6.95 -83.47
CA ILE A 19 61.27 -7.73 -84.07
C ILE A 19 60.66 -8.75 -83.06
N GLY A 20 61.07 -8.68 -81.79
CA GLY A 20 60.62 -9.48 -80.65
C GLY A 20 59.53 -8.87 -79.75
N GLY A 21 59.31 -7.54 -79.76
CA GLY A 21 58.45 -6.84 -78.78
C GLY A 21 56.94 -6.97 -78.98
N ALA A 22 56.47 -7.38 -80.18
CA ALA A 22 55.04 -7.46 -80.47
C ALA A 22 54.28 -8.47 -79.59
N LYS A 23 54.96 -9.51 -79.08
CA LYS A 23 54.37 -10.50 -78.17
C LYS A 23 54.16 -9.88 -76.78
N SER A 24 55.14 -9.19 -76.21
CA SER A 24 54.98 -8.54 -74.90
C SER A 24 53.93 -7.44 -74.95
N GLU A 25 53.96 -6.58 -75.98
CA GLU A 25 52.97 -5.52 -76.19
C GLU A 25 51.53 -6.06 -76.31
N TYR A 26 51.35 -7.22 -76.97
CA TYR A 26 50.04 -7.89 -77.06
C TYR A 26 49.50 -8.30 -75.68
N HIS A 27 50.34 -8.92 -74.85
CA HIS A 27 49.92 -9.43 -73.53
C HIS A 27 49.69 -8.30 -72.52
N GLU A 28 50.51 -7.25 -72.54
CA GLU A 28 50.32 -6.07 -71.69
C GLU A 28 49.03 -5.34 -72.02
N LEU A 29 48.73 -5.16 -73.32
CA LEU A 29 47.48 -4.59 -73.77
C LEU A 29 46.28 -5.45 -73.35
N LEU A 30 46.35 -6.77 -73.54
CA LEU A 30 45.26 -7.69 -73.16
C LEU A 30 44.98 -7.61 -71.65
N ARG A 31 46.02 -7.68 -70.82
CA ARG A 31 45.90 -7.56 -69.35
C ARG A 31 45.30 -6.22 -68.94
N ALA A 32 45.75 -5.12 -69.54
CA ALA A 32 45.22 -3.78 -69.24
C ALA A 32 43.72 -3.68 -69.58
N LEU A 33 43.29 -4.26 -70.71
CA LEU A 33 41.89 -4.25 -71.13
C LEU A 33 40.99 -5.12 -70.24
N GLU A 34 41.49 -6.26 -69.76
CA GLU A 34 40.78 -7.11 -68.79
C GLU A 34 40.59 -6.39 -67.44
N VAL A 35 41.60 -5.69 -66.96
CA VAL A 35 41.51 -4.87 -65.74
C VAL A 35 40.44 -3.77 -65.88
N VAL A 36 40.38 -3.10 -67.04
CA VAL A 36 39.34 -2.08 -67.32
C VAL A 36 37.96 -2.74 -67.37
N GLN A 37 37.81 -3.90 -68.01
CA GLN A 37 36.54 -4.62 -68.07
C GLN A 37 36.02 -4.98 -66.68
N ASP A 38 36.89 -5.47 -65.80
CA ASP A 38 36.51 -5.82 -64.44
C ASP A 38 36.16 -4.59 -63.59
N ALA A 39 36.84 -3.46 -63.80
CA ALA A 39 36.49 -2.20 -63.15
C ALA A 39 35.08 -1.73 -63.56
N LEU A 40 34.75 -1.80 -64.86
CA LEU A 40 33.41 -1.43 -65.38
C LEU A 40 32.31 -2.35 -64.82
N ARG A 41 32.56 -3.65 -64.68
CA ARG A 41 31.62 -4.60 -64.04
C ARG A 41 31.39 -4.30 -62.56
N ARG A 42 32.40 -3.79 -61.84
CA ARG A 42 32.25 -3.39 -60.44
C ARG A 42 31.38 -2.15 -60.29
N LEU A 43 31.47 -1.19 -61.22
CA LEU A 43 30.60 -0.02 -61.25
C LEU A 43 29.13 -0.40 -61.46
N ASP A 44 28.85 -1.42 -62.27
CA ASP A 44 27.50 -1.92 -62.50
C ASP A 44 26.85 -2.52 -61.23
N ARG A 45 27.68 -3.11 -60.35
CA ARG A 45 27.24 -3.68 -59.06
C ARG A 45 26.95 -2.64 -57.98
N LEU A 46 27.17 -1.35 -58.24
CA LEU A 46 26.82 -0.30 -57.28
C LEU A 46 25.30 -0.30 -57.08
N GLN A 47 24.87 -0.57 -55.85
CA GLN A 47 23.46 -0.65 -55.50
C GLN A 47 22.84 0.74 -55.39
N PRO A 48 21.63 0.95 -55.95
CA PRO A 48 20.86 2.14 -55.65
C PRO A 48 20.47 2.11 -54.17
N SER A 49 20.87 3.13 -53.43
CA SER A 49 20.29 3.43 -52.12
C SER A 49 18.90 4.03 -52.34
N GLU A 50 17.99 3.90 -51.37
CA GLU A 50 16.52 4.11 -51.36
C GLU A 50 15.92 5.35 -52.08
N SER A 51 16.73 6.20 -52.68
CA SER A 51 16.30 7.24 -53.63
C SER A 51 17.10 7.11 -54.94
N THR A 52 16.38 6.91 -56.05
CA THR A 52 16.92 6.89 -57.42
C THR A 52 17.82 8.09 -57.64
N CYS A 53 19.12 7.83 -57.76
CA CYS A 53 20.13 8.86 -57.89
C CYS A 53 20.50 8.98 -59.36
N SER A 54 20.08 10.06 -60.02
CA SER A 54 20.30 10.32 -61.45
C SER A 54 21.78 10.19 -61.86
N SER A 55 22.69 10.59 -60.96
CA SER A 55 24.14 10.47 -61.15
C SER A 55 24.60 9.00 -61.16
N LEU A 56 24.02 8.11 -60.33
CA LEU A 56 24.33 6.68 -60.32
C LEU A 56 23.90 5.99 -61.63
N ASP A 57 22.71 6.30 -62.12
CA ASP A 57 22.20 5.74 -63.38
C ASP A 57 23.06 6.23 -64.57
N SER A 58 23.50 7.49 -64.52
CA SER A 58 24.44 8.05 -65.48
C SER A 58 25.82 7.37 -65.44
N ILE A 59 26.35 7.07 -64.25
CA ILE A 59 27.61 6.30 -64.09
C ILE A 59 27.47 4.92 -64.73
N LYS A 60 26.36 4.22 -64.48
CA LYS A 60 26.09 2.90 -65.06
C LYS A 60 26.00 2.96 -66.57
N TYR A 61 25.27 3.95 -67.11
CA TYR A 61 25.15 4.15 -68.55
C TYR A 61 26.50 4.38 -69.22
N VAL A 62 27.35 5.26 -68.67
CA VAL A 62 28.70 5.52 -69.21
C VAL A 62 29.62 4.31 -69.05
N ALA A 63 29.48 3.53 -67.98
CA ALA A 63 30.25 2.29 -67.81
C ALA A 63 29.82 1.22 -68.84
N LEU A 64 28.53 1.11 -69.13
CA LEU A 64 27.98 0.21 -70.14
C LEU A 64 28.39 0.61 -71.57
N SER A 65 28.42 1.92 -71.88
CA SER A 65 28.86 2.40 -73.20
C SER A 65 30.33 2.10 -73.51
N CYS A 66 31.14 1.85 -72.48
CA CYS A 66 32.52 1.37 -72.63
C CYS A 66 32.60 -0.14 -72.92
N GLN A 67 31.61 -0.93 -72.51
CA GLN A 67 31.66 -2.39 -72.64
C GLN A 67 31.62 -2.84 -74.10
N TYR A 68 30.78 -2.24 -74.94
CA TYR A 68 30.63 -2.67 -76.34
C TYR A 68 31.93 -2.46 -77.16
N PRO A 69 32.54 -1.26 -77.21
CA PRO A 69 33.80 -1.04 -77.93
C PRO A 69 34.96 -1.87 -77.38
N LEU A 70 34.97 -2.09 -76.06
CA LEU A 70 35.97 -2.92 -75.40
C LEU A 70 35.85 -4.40 -75.82
N ASN A 71 34.62 -4.94 -75.83
CA ASN A 71 34.35 -6.30 -76.25
C ASN A 71 34.63 -6.51 -77.75
N ASP A 72 34.26 -5.57 -78.62
CA ASP A 72 34.57 -5.62 -80.05
C ASP A 72 36.09 -5.61 -80.30
N PHE A 73 36.81 -4.74 -79.59
CA PHE A 73 38.25 -4.70 -79.68
C PHE A 73 38.89 -6.00 -79.19
N LEU A 74 38.48 -6.51 -78.02
CA LEU A 74 38.94 -7.80 -77.47
C LEU A 74 38.66 -8.97 -78.41
N ALA A 75 37.47 -9.06 -79.01
CA ALA A 75 37.12 -10.09 -79.99
C ALA A 75 37.99 -9.98 -81.25
N GLY A 76 38.34 -8.75 -81.67
CA GLY A 76 39.24 -8.47 -82.78
C GLY A 76 40.68 -8.95 -82.54
N ILE A 77 41.22 -8.73 -81.34
CA ILE A 77 42.61 -9.08 -81.01
C ILE A 77 42.79 -10.56 -80.65
N ARG A 78 41.75 -11.23 -80.15
CA ARG A 78 41.77 -12.68 -79.84
C ARG A 78 42.06 -13.56 -81.06
N ARG A 79 41.84 -13.07 -82.28
CA ARG A 79 42.17 -13.77 -83.53
C ARG A 79 43.67 -14.04 -83.69
N TYR A 80 44.52 -13.26 -83.02
CA TYR A 80 45.97 -13.40 -83.06
C TYR A 80 46.54 -14.29 -81.95
N ASP A 81 45.70 -14.77 -81.03
CA ASP A 81 46.11 -15.61 -79.91
C ASP A 81 46.82 -16.90 -80.37
N LYS A 82 46.39 -17.46 -81.51
CA LYS A 82 47.03 -18.63 -82.15
C LYS A 82 48.48 -18.38 -82.60
N THR A 83 48.87 -17.13 -82.84
CA THR A 83 50.18 -16.73 -83.39
C THR A 83 51.03 -15.88 -82.44
N LEU A 84 50.40 -15.14 -81.53
CA LEU A 84 51.03 -14.23 -80.58
C LEU A 84 50.74 -14.60 -79.12
N GLY A 85 49.88 -15.60 -78.85
CA GLY A 85 49.57 -16.06 -77.50
C GLY A 85 50.71 -16.82 -76.84
N LEU A 86 50.54 -17.12 -75.55
CA LEU A 86 51.51 -17.84 -74.72
C LEU A 86 51.89 -19.21 -75.31
N TRP A 87 50.96 -19.86 -76.01
CA TRP A 87 51.07 -21.24 -76.51
C TRP A 87 51.20 -21.35 -78.05
N ALA A 88 51.54 -20.27 -78.75
CA ALA A 88 51.63 -20.26 -80.20
C ALA A 88 52.73 -21.21 -80.74
N LYS A 89 52.38 -22.09 -81.71
CA LYS A 89 53.34 -22.99 -82.39
C LYS A 89 54.08 -22.25 -83.51
N GLU A 90 55.41 -22.30 -83.50
CA GLU A 90 56.27 -21.48 -84.37
C GLU A 90 56.25 -21.95 -85.84
N ARG A 91 55.57 -21.19 -86.72
CA ARG A 91 55.79 -21.22 -88.17
C ARG A 91 56.41 -19.88 -88.60
N PRO A 92 57.73 -19.81 -88.92
CA PRO A 92 58.50 -18.57 -88.98
C PRO A 92 57.91 -17.48 -89.91
N THR A 93 57.44 -17.87 -91.09
CA THR A 93 56.98 -16.93 -92.13
C THR A 93 55.58 -16.35 -91.87
N SER A 94 54.69 -17.14 -91.26
CA SER A 94 53.35 -16.69 -90.86
C SER A 94 53.40 -15.78 -89.63
N THR A 95 54.31 -16.05 -88.69
CA THR A 95 54.46 -15.27 -87.46
C THR A 95 54.99 -13.86 -87.74
N ALA A 96 55.96 -13.68 -88.64
CA ALA A 96 56.51 -12.35 -88.97
C ALA A 96 55.49 -11.43 -89.67
N LEU A 97 54.71 -11.96 -90.62
CA LEU A 97 53.65 -11.21 -91.30
C LEU A 97 52.51 -10.84 -90.35
N ASN A 98 52.12 -11.75 -89.45
CA ASN A 98 51.10 -11.48 -88.44
C ASN A 98 51.58 -10.48 -87.38
N LYS A 99 52.88 -10.47 -87.03
CA LYS A 99 53.50 -9.44 -86.19
C LYS A 99 53.43 -8.06 -86.85
N LEU A 100 53.86 -7.92 -88.11
CA LEU A 100 53.77 -6.64 -88.84
C LEU A 100 52.32 -6.16 -89.01
N LYS A 101 51.41 -7.09 -89.34
CA LYS A 101 49.98 -6.82 -89.45
C LYS A 101 49.34 -6.43 -88.11
N TRP A 102 49.78 -7.02 -87.01
CA TRP A 102 49.42 -6.63 -85.65
C TRP A 102 49.87 -5.19 -85.37
N THR A 103 51.17 -4.92 -85.48
CA THR A 103 51.77 -3.62 -85.15
C THR A 103 51.15 -2.49 -85.97
N PHE A 104 51.03 -2.64 -87.29
CA PHE A 104 50.52 -1.57 -88.16
C PHE A 104 48.99 -1.38 -88.09
N ARG A 105 48.20 -2.46 -88.12
CA ARG A 105 46.73 -2.36 -88.16
C ARG A 105 46.13 -2.00 -86.79
N HIS A 106 46.80 -2.33 -85.69
CA HIS A 106 46.23 -2.17 -84.36
C HIS A 106 46.69 -0.90 -83.66
N GLN A 107 47.79 -0.26 -84.08
CA GLN A 107 48.21 1.02 -83.48
C GLN A 107 47.12 2.10 -83.59
N ASN A 108 46.45 2.21 -84.73
CA ASN A 108 45.34 3.15 -84.91
C ASN A 108 44.10 2.75 -84.07
N ARG A 109 43.69 1.47 -84.09
CA ARG A 109 42.56 0.99 -83.28
C ARG A 109 42.81 1.11 -81.77
N VAL A 110 44.04 0.87 -81.32
CA VAL A 110 44.47 1.05 -79.93
C VAL A 110 44.39 2.52 -79.56
N SER A 111 44.93 3.43 -80.39
CA SER A 111 44.86 4.87 -80.15
C SER A 111 43.41 5.37 -80.05
N HIS A 112 42.55 4.93 -80.98
CA HIS A 112 41.13 5.27 -80.97
C HIS A 112 40.41 4.76 -79.72
N LEU A 113 40.61 3.49 -79.33
CA LEU A 113 40.03 2.93 -78.11
C LEU A 113 40.56 3.64 -76.86
N GLN A 114 41.86 3.98 -76.82
CA GLN A 114 42.46 4.71 -75.71
C GLN A 114 41.85 6.10 -75.56
N THR A 115 41.66 6.85 -76.65
CA THR A 115 41.00 8.16 -76.63
C THR A 115 39.56 8.03 -76.14
N TYR A 116 38.81 7.06 -76.67
CA TYR A 116 37.43 6.79 -76.25
C TYR A 116 37.33 6.47 -74.76
N LEU A 117 38.15 5.53 -74.27
CA LEU A 117 38.18 5.14 -72.85
C LEU A 117 38.63 6.30 -71.96
N LYS A 118 39.61 7.11 -72.37
CA LYS A 118 40.06 8.28 -71.59
C LYS A 118 38.92 9.27 -71.37
N ILE A 119 38.13 9.55 -72.41
CA ILE A 119 36.96 10.45 -72.30
C ILE A 119 35.95 9.87 -71.30
N HIS A 120 35.55 8.62 -71.48
CA HIS A 120 34.54 8.02 -70.61
C HIS A 120 35.00 7.78 -69.17
N VAL A 121 36.28 7.44 -68.94
CA VAL A 121 36.86 7.37 -67.58
C VAL A 121 36.85 8.76 -66.94
N GLY A 122 37.17 9.81 -67.71
CA GLY A 122 37.02 11.20 -67.26
C GLY A 122 35.59 11.50 -66.83
N THR A 123 34.60 11.15 -67.65
CA THR A 123 33.18 11.31 -67.33
C THR A 123 32.76 10.52 -66.09
N ILE A 124 33.17 9.25 -65.98
CA ILE A 124 32.89 8.41 -64.80
C ILE A 124 33.45 9.05 -63.52
N ASN A 125 34.67 9.58 -63.57
CA ASN A 125 35.28 10.24 -62.41
C ASN A 125 34.53 11.50 -61.99
N ILE A 126 34.07 12.31 -62.95
CA ILE A 126 33.24 13.50 -62.67
C ILE A 126 31.92 13.08 -62.01
N LEU A 127 31.22 12.12 -62.60
CA LEU A 127 29.94 11.65 -62.07
C LEU A 127 30.08 10.97 -60.69
N LEU A 128 31.19 10.26 -60.44
CA LEU A 128 31.49 9.69 -59.12
C LEU A 128 31.75 10.77 -58.06
N ALA A 129 32.43 11.86 -58.43
CA ALA A 129 32.65 12.99 -57.54
C ALA A 129 31.33 13.70 -57.23
N GLU A 130 30.49 13.92 -58.25
CA GLU A 130 29.14 14.48 -58.10
C GLU A 130 28.27 13.62 -57.19
N TYR A 131 28.19 12.31 -57.46
CA TYR A 131 27.48 11.35 -56.60
C TYR A 131 27.97 11.38 -55.14
N GLY A 132 29.28 11.48 -54.94
CA GLY A 132 29.89 11.59 -53.62
C GLY A 132 29.48 12.87 -52.89
N LEU A 133 29.44 14.01 -53.59
CA LEU A 133 29.02 15.30 -53.05
C LEU A 133 27.52 15.29 -52.70
N GLU A 134 26.65 14.78 -53.57
CA GLU A 134 25.21 14.66 -53.30
C GLU A 134 24.94 13.79 -52.06
N LYS A 135 25.67 12.68 -51.92
CA LYS A 135 25.58 11.81 -50.75
C LYS A 135 26.03 12.52 -49.47
N LEU A 136 27.14 13.24 -49.53
CA LEU A 136 27.69 13.96 -48.38
C LEU A 136 26.77 15.11 -47.95
N ASP A 137 26.23 15.86 -48.90
CA ASP A 137 25.26 16.94 -48.63
C ASP A 137 24.00 16.41 -47.94
N ARG A 138 23.42 15.31 -48.43
CA ARG A 138 22.27 14.66 -47.78
C ARG A 138 22.59 14.19 -46.36
N VAL A 139 23.75 13.61 -46.14
CA VAL A 139 24.19 13.19 -44.80
C VAL A 139 24.37 14.40 -43.89
N SER A 140 24.96 15.49 -44.39
CA SER A 140 25.12 16.75 -43.65
C SER A 140 23.79 17.34 -43.24
N ASN A 141 22.85 17.49 -44.19
CA ASN A 141 21.51 18.02 -43.94
C ASN A 141 20.73 17.16 -42.91
N ASN A 142 20.83 15.84 -43.00
CA ASN A 142 20.22 14.94 -42.02
C ASN A 142 20.88 15.06 -40.64
N CYS A 143 22.20 15.23 -40.60
CA CYS A 143 22.95 15.43 -39.37
C CYS A 143 22.52 16.74 -38.70
N GLU A 144 22.48 17.86 -39.43
CA GLU A 144 22.02 19.15 -38.93
C GLU A 144 20.57 19.08 -38.44
N ALA A 145 19.66 18.46 -39.19
CA ALA A 145 18.28 18.28 -38.77
C ALA A 145 18.18 17.42 -37.48
N SER A 146 19.01 16.39 -37.35
CA SER A 146 19.07 15.57 -36.14
C SER A 146 19.63 16.33 -34.94
N GLN A 147 20.63 17.18 -35.17
CA GLN A 147 21.23 18.03 -34.14
C GLN A 147 20.22 19.06 -33.63
N LEU A 148 19.50 19.76 -34.51
CA LEU A 148 18.46 20.70 -34.12
C LEU A 148 17.36 20.04 -33.29
N ARG A 149 16.95 18.82 -33.65
CA ARG A 149 15.98 18.03 -32.86
C ARG A 149 16.53 17.69 -31.48
N LEU A 150 17.81 17.35 -31.37
CA LEU A 150 18.46 17.05 -30.09
C LEU A 150 18.51 18.29 -29.20
N GLU A 151 18.91 19.44 -29.74
CA GLU A 151 18.96 20.72 -29.02
C GLU A 151 17.57 21.12 -28.51
N GLN A 152 16.53 21.01 -29.34
CA GLN A 152 15.15 21.25 -28.93
C GLN A 152 14.68 20.30 -27.82
N SER A 153 15.04 19.02 -27.92
CA SER A 153 14.71 18.03 -26.87
C SER A 153 15.42 18.31 -25.56
N ILE A 154 16.69 18.75 -25.61
CA ILE A 154 17.46 19.14 -24.42
C ILE A 154 16.81 20.34 -23.75
N GLU A 155 16.43 21.36 -24.52
CA GLU A 155 15.80 22.56 -23.96
C GLU A 155 14.42 22.26 -23.35
N ALA A 156 13.60 21.44 -24.02
CA ALA A 156 12.32 20.99 -23.47
C ALA A 156 12.50 20.19 -22.16
N THR A 157 13.52 19.33 -22.11
CA THR A 157 13.86 18.57 -20.90
C THR A 157 14.32 19.50 -19.78
N ARG A 158 15.16 20.50 -20.08
CA ARG A 158 15.64 21.49 -19.13
C ARG A 158 14.49 22.30 -18.53
N SER A 159 13.59 22.80 -19.37
CA SER A 159 12.39 23.51 -18.93
C SER A 159 11.51 22.66 -17.99
N THR A 160 11.36 21.37 -18.30
CA THR A 160 10.62 20.44 -17.44
C THR A 160 11.31 20.25 -16.08
N VAL A 161 12.63 20.08 -16.07
CA VAL A 161 13.42 19.94 -14.84
C VAL A 161 13.34 21.20 -13.97
N ASP A 162 13.43 22.38 -14.56
CA ASP A 162 13.27 23.65 -13.84
C ASP A 162 11.87 23.76 -13.23
N GLY A 163 10.82 23.40 -13.98
CA GLY A 163 9.46 23.34 -13.45
C GLY A 163 9.27 22.33 -12.30
N ILE A 164 9.95 21.17 -12.34
CA ILE A 164 9.96 20.20 -11.24
C ILE A 164 10.67 20.79 -10.02
N LYS A 165 11.80 21.46 -10.23
CA LYS A 165 12.57 22.12 -9.16
C LYS A 165 11.72 23.15 -8.44
N ASP A 166 11.02 24.02 -9.16
CA ASP A 166 10.14 25.05 -8.59
C ASP A 166 8.96 24.45 -7.82
N LYS A 167 8.36 23.37 -8.34
CA LYS A 167 7.29 22.65 -7.61
C LYS A 167 7.82 22.00 -6.34
N THR A 168 9.01 21.42 -6.39
CA THR A 168 9.64 20.76 -5.25
C THR A 168 10.00 21.75 -4.15
N THR A 169 10.54 22.93 -4.50
CA THR A 169 10.84 23.99 -3.52
C THR A 169 9.56 24.51 -2.86
N ALA A 170 8.49 24.71 -3.63
CA ALA A 170 7.18 25.09 -3.08
C ALA A 170 6.62 24.03 -2.12
N GLN A 171 6.75 22.74 -2.44
CA GLN A 171 6.34 21.65 -1.55
C GLN A 171 7.15 21.61 -0.26
N VAL A 172 8.48 21.76 -0.34
CA VAL A 172 9.35 21.81 0.85
C VAL A 172 8.94 22.98 1.76
N GLN A 173 8.68 24.16 1.20
CA GLN A 173 8.21 25.31 1.95
C GLN A 173 6.85 25.03 2.61
N GLY A 174 5.92 24.40 1.88
CA GLY A 174 4.62 23.99 2.41
C GLY A 174 4.73 23.02 3.59
N ALA A 175 5.61 22.03 3.49
CA ALA A 175 5.87 21.07 4.56
C ALA A 175 6.50 21.73 5.79
N GLN A 176 7.44 22.67 5.60
CA GLN A 176 8.03 23.44 6.70
C GLN A 176 6.98 24.31 7.40
N ASN A 177 6.12 24.98 6.65
CA ASN A 177 5.03 25.78 7.21
C ASN A 177 4.10 24.89 8.04
N PHE A 178 3.70 23.73 7.50
CA PHE A 178 2.84 22.78 8.21
C PHE A 178 3.47 22.27 9.51
N ASN A 179 4.75 21.89 9.48
CA ASN A 179 5.48 21.48 10.68
C ASN A 179 5.57 22.59 11.72
N SER A 180 5.74 23.84 11.30
CA SER A 180 5.75 24.99 12.22
C SER A 180 4.39 25.20 12.91
N VAL A 181 3.29 25.02 12.16
CA VAL A 181 1.92 25.10 12.70
C VAL A 181 1.65 23.97 13.68
N LEU A 182 2.05 22.74 13.35
CA LEU A 182 1.94 21.60 14.27
C LEU A 182 2.74 21.82 15.55
N THR A 183 3.95 22.37 15.45
CA THR A 183 4.80 22.67 16.61
C THR A 183 4.13 23.70 17.51
N ARG A 184 3.54 24.76 16.93
CA ARG A 184 2.78 25.77 17.67
C ARG A 184 1.53 25.18 18.32
N LEU A 185 0.77 24.36 17.60
CA LEU A 185 -0.40 23.66 18.15
C LEU A 185 -0.02 22.77 19.33
N TYR A 186 1.06 22.02 19.20
CA TYR A 186 1.59 21.17 20.27
C TYR A 186 1.95 22.00 21.52
N GLN A 187 2.64 23.14 21.34
CA GLN A 187 2.94 24.06 22.44
C GLN A 187 1.69 24.60 23.11
N VAL A 188 0.71 25.08 22.34
CA VAL A 188 -0.56 25.60 22.89
C VAL A 188 -1.30 24.53 23.68
N ILE A 189 -1.39 23.31 23.17
CA ILE A 189 -2.05 22.19 23.86
C ILE A 189 -1.33 21.86 25.17
N LEU A 190 0.01 21.78 25.15
CA LEU A 190 0.81 21.54 26.35
C LEU A 190 0.61 22.62 27.41
N GLU A 191 0.67 23.89 27.00
CA GLU A 191 0.50 25.03 27.91
C GLU A 191 -0.92 25.05 28.50
N GLN A 192 -1.95 24.89 27.67
CA GLN A 192 -3.34 24.95 28.10
C GLN A 192 -3.77 23.78 28.99
N LEU A 193 -3.22 22.58 28.79
CA LEU A 193 -3.57 21.41 29.61
C LEU A 193 -2.74 21.30 30.88
N SER A 194 -1.53 21.87 30.91
CA SER A 194 -0.64 21.75 32.07
C SER A 194 -1.19 22.44 33.33
N ALA A 195 -1.81 23.60 33.19
CA ALA A 195 -2.32 24.35 34.34
C ALA A 195 -3.59 23.71 34.96
N PRO A 196 -4.60 23.29 34.17
CA PRO A 196 -5.76 22.55 34.70
C PRO A 196 -5.36 21.23 35.36
N LEU A 197 -4.42 20.47 34.77
CA LEU A 197 -3.95 19.21 35.35
C LEU A 197 -3.24 19.44 36.70
N LYS A 198 -2.36 20.44 36.78
CA LYS A 198 -1.73 20.81 38.07
C LYS A 198 -2.76 21.23 39.11
N SER A 199 -3.76 22.01 38.71
CA SER A 199 -4.85 22.42 39.60
C SER A 199 -5.65 21.22 40.13
N LEU A 200 -5.99 20.28 39.25
CA LEU A 200 -6.69 19.04 39.61
C LEU A 200 -5.87 18.20 40.61
N VAL A 201 -4.58 18.01 40.35
CA VAL A 201 -3.67 17.28 41.25
C VAL A 201 -3.62 17.95 42.62
N ASN A 202 -3.58 19.27 42.68
CA ASN A 202 -3.58 20.03 43.94
C ASN A 202 -4.90 19.87 44.70
N LEU A 203 -6.05 19.92 44.01
CA LEU A 203 -7.36 19.71 44.60
C LEU A 203 -7.50 18.30 45.19
N VAL A 204 -7.09 17.27 44.45
CA VAL A 204 -7.12 15.87 44.92
C VAL A 204 -6.21 15.69 46.13
N SER A 205 -5.02 16.29 46.12
CA SER A 205 -4.08 16.23 47.24
C SER A 205 -4.64 16.92 48.49
N GLN A 206 -5.26 18.10 48.33
CA GLN A 206 -5.95 18.82 49.41
C GLN A 206 -7.10 18.00 50.01
N LEU A 207 -7.95 17.42 49.16
CA LEU A 207 -9.04 16.53 49.58
C LEU A 207 -8.51 15.33 50.36
N HIS A 208 -7.44 14.71 49.88
CA HIS A 208 -6.83 13.58 50.56
C HIS A 208 -6.33 13.98 51.96
N ILE A 209 -5.58 15.08 52.07
CA ILE A 209 -5.07 15.57 53.35
C ILE A 209 -6.23 15.89 54.31
N SER A 210 -7.26 16.59 53.84
CA SER A 210 -8.44 16.91 54.65
C SER A 210 -9.16 15.65 55.13
N SER A 211 -9.34 14.66 54.25
CA SER A 211 -9.98 13.39 54.62
C SER A 211 -9.19 12.64 55.70
N GLN A 212 -7.86 12.64 55.63
CA GLN A 212 -6.98 12.05 56.64
C GLN A 212 -7.08 12.79 57.97
N GLN A 213 -7.14 14.13 57.95
CA GLN A 213 -7.33 14.94 59.16
C GLN A 213 -8.68 14.67 59.82
N ILE A 214 -9.76 14.65 59.04
CA ILE A 214 -11.11 14.32 59.54
C ILE A 214 -11.13 12.93 60.15
N TYR A 215 -10.56 11.94 59.45
CA TYR A 215 -10.49 10.57 59.93
C TYR A 215 -9.72 10.46 61.25
N LYS A 216 -8.59 11.18 61.38
CA LYS A 216 -7.81 11.25 62.61
C LYS A 216 -8.63 11.85 63.77
N VAL A 217 -9.33 12.96 63.54
CA VAL A 217 -10.19 13.59 64.57
C VAL A 217 -11.30 12.63 65.02
N LEU A 218 -11.96 11.94 64.07
CA LEU A 218 -12.99 10.96 64.39
C LEU A 218 -12.45 9.78 65.22
N LEU A 219 -11.23 9.34 64.94
CA LEU A 219 -10.55 8.32 65.75
C LEU A 219 -10.28 8.82 67.17
N GLU A 220 -9.69 10.01 67.33
CA GLU A 220 -9.42 10.59 68.65
C GLU A 220 -10.71 10.76 69.47
N MET A 221 -11.79 11.25 68.85
CA MET A 221 -13.12 11.33 69.50
C MET A 221 -13.63 9.96 69.94
N ARG A 222 -13.43 8.91 69.14
CA ARG A 222 -13.84 7.54 69.50
C ARG A 222 -13.08 7.01 70.72
N TYR A 223 -11.79 7.34 70.86
CA TYR A 223 -10.97 6.86 71.97
C TYR A 223 -11.18 7.65 73.27
N GLN A 224 -11.63 8.91 73.20
CA GLN A 224 -11.76 9.79 74.37
C GLN A 224 -13.13 9.77 75.05
N LEU A 225 -14.18 9.24 74.42
CA LEU A 225 -15.51 9.15 75.03
C LEU A 225 -15.81 7.72 75.52
N PRO A 226 -16.15 7.51 76.80
CA PRO A 226 -16.93 6.34 77.19
C PRO A 226 -18.32 6.51 76.58
N LEU A 227 -18.51 5.98 75.38
CA LEU A 227 -19.81 5.98 74.71
C LEU A 227 -20.82 5.27 75.62
N ASP A 228 -21.75 6.04 76.19
CA ASP A 228 -22.89 5.49 76.89
C ASP A 228 -23.81 4.82 75.87
N THR A 229 -23.58 3.52 75.63
CA THR A 229 -24.34 2.68 74.71
C THR A 229 -25.81 2.51 75.14
N ARG A 230 -26.22 3.06 76.29
CA ARG A 230 -27.62 3.08 76.72
C ARG A 230 -28.51 3.94 75.83
N CYS A 231 -27.95 4.91 75.09
CA CYS A 231 -28.72 5.85 74.26
C CYS A 231 -28.52 5.68 72.74
N THR A 232 -27.80 4.64 72.30
CA THR A 232 -27.48 4.43 70.88
C THR A 232 -28.30 3.27 70.28
N PHE A 233 -28.44 3.25 68.95
CA PHE A 233 -29.15 2.19 68.21
C PHE A 233 -28.45 0.81 68.26
N PHE A 234 -27.42 0.65 69.08
CA PHE A 234 -26.59 -0.56 69.18
C PHE A 234 -27.07 -1.57 70.25
N GLN A 235 -28.24 -1.35 70.87
CA GLN A 235 -28.84 -2.35 71.78
C GLN A 235 -29.50 -3.49 71.02
N THR A 236 -29.37 -4.71 71.53
CA THR A 236 -30.03 -5.90 70.95
C THR A 236 -31.56 -5.76 71.02
N PRO A 237 -32.27 -5.79 69.89
CA PRO A 237 -33.72 -5.58 69.85
C PRO A 237 -34.48 -6.72 70.55
N TYR A 238 -35.75 -6.49 70.89
CA TYR A 238 -36.68 -7.56 71.25
C TYR A 238 -36.99 -8.42 70.02
N LEU A 239 -37.08 -9.73 70.20
CA LEU A 239 -37.49 -10.66 69.14
C LEU A 239 -38.99 -10.86 69.23
N PHE A 240 -39.76 -10.18 68.39
CA PHE A 240 -41.20 -10.26 68.42
C PHE A 240 -41.71 -11.28 67.40
N GLU A 241 -42.57 -12.20 67.84
CA GLU A 241 -43.31 -13.14 67.01
C GLU A 241 -44.80 -12.77 67.05
N ASP A 242 -45.37 -12.47 65.88
CA ASP A 242 -46.79 -12.13 65.78
C ASP A 242 -47.71 -13.36 65.87
N ALA A 243 -49.02 -13.12 65.93
CA ALA A 243 -50.03 -14.19 66.01
C ALA A 243 -50.08 -15.10 64.77
N LEU A 244 -49.42 -14.71 63.67
CA LEU A 244 -49.28 -15.47 62.41
C LEU A 244 -47.91 -16.17 62.32
N GLY A 245 -47.11 -16.15 63.39
CA GLY A 245 -45.81 -16.80 63.48
C GLY A 245 -44.65 -16.04 62.82
N ARG A 246 -44.83 -14.79 62.37
CA ARG A 246 -43.75 -14.01 61.76
C ARG A 246 -42.90 -13.32 62.82
N LYS A 247 -41.59 -13.39 62.62
CA LYS A 247 -40.59 -12.85 63.54
C LYS A 247 -39.98 -11.57 62.98
N TYR A 248 -39.94 -10.51 63.79
CA TYR A 248 -39.26 -9.26 63.45
C TYR A 248 -38.69 -8.57 64.69
N PRO A 249 -37.60 -7.80 64.53
CA PRO A 249 -37.01 -7.08 65.65
C PRO A 249 -37.82 -5.84 66.01
N ILE A 250 -38.08 -5.63 67.30
CA ILE A 250 -38.60 -4.37 67.84
C ILE A 250 -37.49 -3.70 68.65
N PRO A 251 -37.15 -2.42 68.39
CA PRO A 251 -36.13 -1.72 69.16
C PRO A 251 -36.36 -1.79 70.67
N SER A 252 -35.33 -2.14 71.44
CA SER A 252 -35.40 -2.30 72.91
C SER A 252 -35.84 -1.02 73.65
N LYS A 253 -35.61 0.14 73.04
CA LYS A 253 -36.04 1.45 73.55
C LYS A 253 -37.55 1.70 73.49
N PHE A 254 -38.32 0.87 72.76
CA PHE A 254 -39.76 1.06 72.67
C PHE A 254 -40.40 0.62 73.98
N ASN A 255 -41.12 1.55 74.60
CA ASN A 255 -42.00 1.22 75.71
C ASN A 255 -43.18 0.39 75.19
N PHE A 256 -43.97 -0.16 76.12
CA PHE A 256 -45.11 -1.01 75.79
C PHE A 256 -46.11 -0.31 74.83
N GLU A 257 -46.35 0.98 75.02
CA GLU A 257 -47.28 1.76 74.18
C GLU A 257 -46.80 1.91 72.72
N LEU A 258 -45.52 2.22 72.52
CA LEU A 258 -44.90 2.27 71.18
C LEU A 258 -44.92 0.89 70.53
N MET A 259 -44.65 -0.17 71.30
CA MET A 259 -44.74 -1.55 70.82
C MET A 259 -46.17 -1.88 70.35
N GLN A 260 -47.20 -1.55 71.14
CA GLN A 260 -48.60 -1.75 70.74
C GLN A 260 -48.97 -0.95 69.48
N THR A 261 -48.48 0.28 69.36
CA THR A 261 -48.72 1.13 68.19
C THR A 261 -48.13 0.50 66.92
N VAL A 262 -46.89 -0.01 67.01
CA VAL A 262 -46.24 -0.73 65.91
C VAL A 262 -47.00 -2.00 65.54
N ILE A 263 -47.42 -2.80 66.54
CA ILE A 263 -48.21 -4.02 66.32
C ILE A 263 -49.52 -3.69 65.59
N LYS A 264 -50.28 -2.71 66.08
CA LYS A 264 -51.53 -2.27 65.44
C LYS A 264 -51.31 -1.80 64.00
N GLY A 265 -50.25 -1.01 63.78
CA GLY A 265 -49.87 -0.53 62.46
C GLY A 265 -49.54 -1.66 61.48
N GLN A 266 -48.86 -2.71 61.94
CA GLN A 266 -48.54 -3.86 61.09
C GLN A 266 -49.79 -4.66 60.74
N PHE A 267 -50.73 -4.85 61.67
CA PHE A 267 -51.92 -5.68 61.44
C PHE A 267 -52.98 -5.04 60.55
N LEU A 268 -52.87 -3.74 60.17
CA LEU A 268 -53.88 -3.01 59.37
C LEU A 268 -54.33 -3.74 58.09
N ARG A 269 -53.46 -4.53 57.45
CA ARG A 269 -53.78 -5.28 56.21
C ARG A 269 -53.71 -6.81 56.39
N MET A 270 -53.78 -7.30 57.61
CA MET A 270 -53.48 -8.70 57.93
C MET A 270 -54.69 -9.43 58.52
N PRO A 271 -54.76 -10.77 58.39
CA PRO A 271 -55.76 -11.57 59.09
C PRO A 271 -55.72 -11.28 60.60
N GLY A 272 -56.90 -11.17 61.22
CA GLY A 272 -57.01 -10.79 62.63
C GLY A 272 -56.94 -9.29 62.92
N TYR A 273 -56.83 -8.38 61.92
CA TYR A 273 -56.72 -6.94 62.16
C TYR A 273 -57.80 -6.37 63.10
N ARG A 274 -59.05 -6.85 62.94
CA ARG A 274 -60.18 -6.37 63.77
C ARG A 274 -59.92 -6.66 65.25
N GLN A 275 -59.43 -7.85 65.57
CA GLN A 275 -59.13 -8.23 66.95
C GLN A 275 -57.95 -7.45 67.50
N VAL A 276 -56.89 -7.25 66.70
CA VAL A 276 -55.71 -6.49 67.11
C VAL A 276 -56.03 -5.01 67.33
N LEU A 277 -56.88 -4.42 66.47
CA LEU A 277 -57.30 -3.02 66.58
C LEU A 277 -58.16 -2.79 67.84
N LEU A 278 -59.05 -3.74 68.15
CA LEU A 278 -59.88 -3.73 69.35
C LEU A 278 -59.11 -4.05 70.64
N GLY A 279 -57.84 -4.45 70.55
CA GLY A 279 -57.03 -4.81 71.71
C GLY A 279 -57.26 -6.24 72.23
N ASN A 280 -57.95 -7.09 71.46
CA ASN A 280 -58.22 -8.49 71.79
C ASN A 280 -57.01 -9.39 71.48
N TYR A 281 -55.87 -9.08 72.08
CA TYR A 281 -54.65 -9.87 71.95
C TYR A 281 -53.83 -9.78 73.23
N GLU A 282 -53.04 -10.82 73.47
CA GLU A 282 -52.10 -10.86 74.59
C GLU A 282 -50.68 -11.04 74.08
N LEU A 283 -49.75 -10.40 74.79
CA LEU A 283 -48.31 -10.55 74.58
C LEU A 283 -47.77 -11.33 75.76
N PHE A 284 -46.91 -12.31 75.51
CA PHE A 284 -46.25 -13.08 76.56
C PHE A 284 -44.80 -13.35 76.16
N LYS A 285 -43.95 -13.71 77.13
CA LYS A 285 -42.56 -14.07 76.80
C LYS A 285 -42.52 -15.40 76.07
N THR A 286 -41.77 -15.47 74.98
CA THR A 286 -41.59 -16.70 74.21
C THR A 286 -41.00 -17.79 75.12
N GLY A 287 -41.70 -18.92 75.23
CA GLY A 287 -41.33 -20.05 76.10
C GLY A 287 -42.02 -20.09 77.46
N ASN A 288 -42.70 -19.01 77.90
CA ASN A 288 -43.51 -19.02 79.12
C ASN A 288 -44.81 -18.22 78.90
N SER A 289 -45.87 -18.93 78.51
CA SER A 289 -47.20 -18.35 78.24
C SER A 289 -47.91 -17.81 79.49
N GLN A 290 -47.43 -18.13 80.70
CA GLN A 290 -47.96 -17.59 81.95
C GLN A 290 -47.44 -16.18 82.25
N GLN A 291 -46.37 -15.73 81.56
CA GLN A 291 -45.78 -14.41 81.77
C GLN A 291 -46.28 -13.40 80.74
N ILE A 292 -47.43 -12.79 81.04
CA ILE A 292 -48.02 -11.73 80.23
C ILE A 292 -47.15 -10.46 80.30
N VAL A 293 -46.88 -9.89 79.13
CA VAL A 293 -46.18 -8.62 78.95
C VAL A 293 -47.20 -7.50 78.97
N SER A 294 -47.10 -6.65 79.98
CA SER A 294 -47.95 -5.47 80.18
C SER A 294 -47.10 -4.20 80.32
N ALA A 295 -47.75 -3.04 80.40
CA ALA A 295 -47.08 -1.76 80.60
C ALA A 295 -46.17 -1.70 81.85
N ALA A 296 -46.46 -2.50 82.88
CA ALA A 296 -45.65 -2.60 84.11
C ALA A 296 -44.47 -3.59 83.99
N THR A 297 -44.39 -4.35 82.90
CA THR A 297 -43.39 -5.42 82.73
C THR A 297 -42.07 -4.83 82.25
N HIS A 298 -41.01 -5.03 83.04
CA HIS A 298 -39.66 -4.65 82.64
C HIS A 298 -39.08 -5.73 81.71
N LEU A 299 -38.88 -5.37 80.43
CA LEU A 299 -38.28 -6.23 79.41
C LEU A 299 -36.78 -5.94 79.31
N ARG A 300 -35.97 -7.01 79.21
CA ARG A 300 -34.53 -6.89 78.96
C ARG A 300 -34.26 -6.89 77.45
N PRO A 301 -33.25 -6.15 76.95
CA PRO A 301 -32.79 -6.31 75.57
C PRO A 301 -32.58 -7.80 75.22
N SER A 302 -32.87 -8.21 73.98
CA SER A 302 -32.90 -9.62 73.54
C SER A 302 -34.06 -10.49 74.09
N THR A 303 -35.01 -9.92 74.84
CA THR A 303 -36.21 -10.69 75.25
C THR A 303 -37.04 -11.06 74.03
N ALA A 304 -37.43 -12.34 73.93
CA ALA A 304 -38.35 -12.82 72.93
C ALA A 304 -39.81 -12.71 73.43
N ILE A 305 -40.68 -12.16 72.58
CA ILE A 305 -42.09 -11.85 72.89
C ILE A 305 -42.94 -12.51 71.81
N THR A 306 -43.98 -13.23 72.23
CA THR A 306 -44.96 -13.85 71.33
C THR A 306 -46.32 -13.21 71.53
N MET A 307 -47.05 -13.02 70.45
CA MET A 307 -48.41 -12.50 70.43
C MET A 307 -49.41 -13.63 70.15
N ALA A 308 -50.55 -13.61 70.83
CA ALA A 308 -51.71 -14.42 70.50
C ALA A 308 -52.96 -13.54 70.43
N ILE A 309 -53.86 -13.84 69.49
CA ILE A 309 -55.15 -13.17 69.38
C ILE A 309 -56.18 -13.95 70.20
N LEU A 310 -56.97 -13.23 70.99
CA LEU A 310 -58.04 -13.81 71.80
C LEU A 310 -59.28 -14.01 70.92
N LEU A 311 -59.77 -15.24 70.80
CA LEU A 311 -61.02 -15.55 70.12
C LEU A 311 -62.16 -15.71 71.13
N ASN A 312 -63.15 -14.84 71.07
CA ASN A 312 -64.42 -15.04 71.79
C ASN A 312 -65.26 -16.05 71.00
N MET A 313 -65.13 -17.34 71.31
CA MET A 313 -66.07 -18.36 70.81
C MET A 313 -67.38 -18.25 71.60
N PRO A 314 -68.54 -17.97 70.96
CA PRO A 314 -69.82 -18.10 71.63
C PRO A 314 -70.05 -19.58 71.98
N ILE A 315 -70.19 -19.88 73.27
CA ILE A 315 -70.56 -21.21 73.76
C ILE A 315 -72.04 -21.43 73.39
N THR A 316 -72.31 -21.84 72.16
CA THR A 316 -73.61 -22.33 71.73
C THR A 316 -73.48 -23.77 71.27
N GLY A 317 -74.05 -24.69 72.07
CA GLY A 317 -74.57 -25.98 71.61
C GLY A 317 -73.63 -26.95 70.90
N SER A 318 -73.08 -27.89 71.67
CA SER A 318 -72.92 -29.31 71.29
C SER A 318 -72.58 -29.70 69.84
N GLU A 319 -71.56 -29.11 69.22
CA GLU A 319 -70.88 -29.73 68.08
C GLU A 319 -69.37 -29.58 68.28
N CYS A 320 -68.71 -30.69 68.63
CA CYS A 320 -67.25 -30.76 68.67
C CYS A 320 -66.77 -30.81 67.22
N TYR A 321 -66.08 -29.76 66.76
CA TYR A 321 -65.37 -29.78 65.49
C TYR A 321 -63.94 -30.27 65.74
N PRO A 322 -63.58 -31.52 65.38
CA PRO A 322 -62.22 -31.97 65.53
C PRO A 322 -61.30 -31.16 64.61
N MET A 323 -60.18 -30.71 65.15
CA MET A 323 -59.09 -30.12 64.37
C MET A 323 -58.70 -31.09 63.23
N PRO A 324 -58.44 -30.60 62.00
CA PRO A 324 -57.87 -31.44 60.96
C PRO A 324 -56.60 -32.11 61.51
N GLU A 325 -56.49 -33.44 61.37
CA GLU A 325 -55.42 -34.32 61.88
C GLU A 325 -55.51 -34.81 63.36
N CYS A 326 -56.60 -34.51 64.08
CA CYS A 326 -56.82 -35.09 65.42
C CYS A 326 -57.68 -36.36 65.36
N HIS A 327 -57.12 -37.52 65.72
CA HIS A 327 -57.81 -38.83 65.72
C HIS A 327 -58.52 -39.18 67.05
N SER A 328 -58.77 -38.22 67.93
CA SER A 328 -59.48 -38.47 69.20
C SER A 328 -60.99 -38.34 69.03
N THR A 329 -61.75 -39.38 69.41
CA THR A 329 -63.22 -39.41 69.33
C THR A 329 -63.92 -39.06 70.65
N GLN A 330 -63.22 -38.53 71.66
CA GLN A 330 -63.82 -38.12 72.94
C GLN A 330 -63.42 -36.70 73.32
N CYS A 331 -64.43 -35.82 73.42
CA CYS A 331 -64.31 -34.49 73.99
C CYS A 331 -64.82 -34.53 75.45
N GLU A 332 -63.91 -34.56 76.43
CA GLU A 332 -64.27 -34.37 77.84
C GLU A 332 -64.58 -32.89 78.13
N LYS A 333 -65.71 -32.64 78.79
CA LYS A 333 -66.12 -31.30 79.23
C LYS A 333 -65.29 -30.87 80.44
N GLY A 334 -64.22 -30.12 80.20
CA GLY A 334 -63.48 -29.42 81.25
C GLY A 334 -64.28 -28.23 81.80
N GLN A 335 -64.57 -28.25 83.10
CA GLN A 335 -65.18 -27.15 83.84
C GLN A 335 -64.38 -25.85 83.73
N VAL A 336 -65.12 -24.76 83.50
CA VAL A 336 -64.61 -23.38 83.39
C VAL A 336 -64.13 -22.90 84.76
N GLY A 337 -62.81 -22.86 84.94
CA GLY A 337 -62.12 -22.07 85.95
C GLY A 337 -61.68 -20.73 85.35
N ALA A 338 -61.93 -19.64 86.07
CA ALA A 338 -61.60 -18.28 85.66
C ALA A 338 -60.13 -18.16 85.21
N GLY A 339 -59.90 -17.65 84.00
CA GLY A 339 -58.58 -17.18 83.58
C GLY A 339 -57.91 -17.86 82.38
N LEU A 340 -58.63 -18.60 81.52
CA LEU A 340 -58.05 -19.15 80.28
C LEU A 340 -59.00 -18.96 79.10
N GLY A 341 -58.83 -17.85 78.37
CA GLY A 341 -59.36 -17.72 77.01
C GLY A 341 -58.68 -18.74 76.10
N GLN A 342 -59.42 -19.37 75.19
CA GLN A 342 -58.82 -20.24 74.19
C GLN A 342 -57.97 -19.39 73.24
N TYR A 343 -56.65 -19.60 73.30
CA TYR A 343 -55.69 -18.96 72.40
C TYR A 343 -55.71 -19.68 71.05
N ALA A 344 -55.92 -18.95 69.96
CA ALA A 344 -55.74 -19.49 68.61
C ALA A 344 -54.52 -18.84 67.96
N ARG A 345 -53.61 -19.67 67.44
CA ARG A 345 -52.74 -19.28 66.33
C ARG A 345 -53.54 -19.43 65.05
N LEU A 346 -53.54 -18.37 64.24
CA LEU A 346 -54.23 -18.34 62.96
C LEU A 346 -53.37 -18.97 61.86
#